data_AF-A0A382QXA5-F1
#
_entry.id   AF-A0A382QXA5-F1
#
_cell.length_a   1.000
_cell.length_b   1.000
_cell.length_c   1.000
_cell.angle_alpha   90.00
_cell.angle_beta   90.00
_cell.angle_gamma   90.00
#
_symmetry.space_group_name_H-M   'P 1'
#
loop_
_entity.id
_entity.type
_entity.pdbx_description
1 polymer ?
#
loop_
_entity_poly.entity_id
_entity_poly.type
_entity_poly.pdbx_seq_one_letter_code
_entity_poly.pdbx_strand_id
1 'polypeptide(L)' 'MSQITDQIHDSEIEDILENSLRGTRPEYGDYIRLLDSDNVSLMGLVA' A
#
# COMPACT_ATOMS: atom_id res chain seq x y z
N MET A 1 10.57 -11.45 -9.69
CA MET A 1 9.46 -10.79 -8.99
C MET A 1 8.44 -10.33 -10.02
N SER A 2 7.19 -10.12 -9.61
CA SER A 2 6.16 -9.51 -10.47
C SER A 2 6.39 -8.00 -10.54
N GLN A 3 6.08 -7.35 -11.67
CA GLN A 3 6.15 -5.88 -11.83
C GLN A 3 5.38 -5.11 -10.75
N ILE A 4 4.35 -5.73 -10.14
CA ILE A 4 3.59 -5.13 -9.03
C ILE A 4 4.40 -5.16 -7.73
N THR A 5 5.16 -6.23 -7.49
CA THR A 5 5.98 -6.36 -6.28
C THR A 5 7.07 -5.29 -6.25
N ASP A 6 7.70 -5.00 -7.39
CA ASP A 6 8.73 -3.98 -7.49
C ASP A 6 8.14 -2.56 -7.30
N GLN A 7 6.93 -2.30 -7.81
CA GLN A 7 6.22 -1.03 -7.57
C GLN A 7 5.83 -0.83 -6.10
N ILE A 8 5.53 -1.90 -5.37
CA ILE A 8 5.21 -1.84 -3.94
C ILE A 8 6.45 -1.43 -3.15
N HIS A 9 7.61 -2.01 -3.44
CA HIS A 9 8.88 -1.73 -2.74
C HIS A 9 9.41 -0.31 -2.95
N ASP A 10 9.04 0.35 -4.05
CA ASP A 10 9.43 1.73 -4.34
C ASP A 10 8.42 2.77 -3.82
N SER A 11 7.37 2.33 -3.10
CA SER A 11 6.26 3.17 -2.67
C SER A 11 6.37 3.61 -1.21
N GLU A 12 5.99 4.85 -0.92
CA GLU A 12 5.93 5.39 0.45
C GLU A 12 4.86 4.74 1.35
N ILE A 13 3.99 3.92 0.75
CA ILE A 13 2.96 3.12 1.43
C ILE A 13 3.27 1.61 1.41
N GLU A 14 4.51 1.21 1.10
CA GLU A 14 4.96 -0.20 1.06
C GLU A 14 4.51 -1.00 2.30
N ASP A 15 4.77 -0.45 3.50
CA ASP A 15 4.44 -1.08 4.77
C ASP A 15 2.94 -1.36 4.91
N ILE A 16 2.11 -0.42 4.47
CA ILE A 16 0.65 -0.55 4.49
C ILE A 16 0.19 -1.64 3.52
N LEU A 17 0.80 -1.69 2.32
CA LEU A 17 0.48 -2.67 1.29
C LEU A 17 0.92 -4.09 1.71
N GLU A 18 2.12 -4.24 2.27
CA GLU A 18 2.58 -5.52 2.80
C GLU A 18 1.69 -6.03 3.94
N ASN A 19 1.31 -5.13 4.86
CA ASN A 19 0.42 -5.47 5.96
C ASN A 19 -0.96 -5.90 5.46
N SER A 20 -1.50 -5.21 4.46
CA SER A 20 -2.78 -5.56 3.82
C SER A 20 -2.71 -6.91 3.12
N LEU A 21 -1.61 -7.22 2.41
CA LEU A 21 -1.37 -8.53 1.80
C LEU A 21 -1.25 -9.67 2.84
N ARG A 22 -0.82 -9.34 4.06
CA ARG A 22 -0.80 -10.27 5.21
C ARG A 22 -2.15 -10.34 5.95
N GLY A 23 -3.16 -9.58 5.53
CA GLY A 23 -4.49 -9.53 6.13
C GLY A 23 -4.58 -8.63 7.37
N THR A 24 -3.56 -7.80 7.63
CA THR A 24 -3.57 -6.80 8.69
C THR A 24 -4.26 -5.53 8.17
N ARG A 25 -5.30 -5.11 8.86
CA ARG A 25 -6.05 -3.91 8.50
C ARG A 25 -5.23 -2.64 8.78
N PRO A 26 -5.20 -1.65 7.86
CA PRO A 26 -4.58 -0.36 8.10
C PRO A 26 -5.21 0.39 9.28
N GLU A 27 -4.41 1.18 9.98
CA GLU A 27 -4.89 2.08 11.03
C GLU A 27 -5.30 3.45 10.45
N TYR A 28 -5.87 4.32 11.29
CA TYR A 28 -6.32 5.65 10.84
C TYR A 28 -5.24 6.45 10.12
N GLY A 29 -4.00 6.46 10.65
CA GLY A 29 -2.88 7.16 10.04
C GLY A 29 -2.50 6.58 8.66
N ASP A 30 -2.64 5.27 8.50
CA ASP A 30 -2.36 4.59 7.24
C ASP A 30 -3.39 4.96 6.17
N TYR A 31 -4.67 5.10 6.55
CA TYR A 31 -5.69 5.59 5.62
C TYR A 31 -5.40 7.01 5.13
N ILE A 32 -4.86 7.89 5.98
CA ILE A 32 -4.45 9.24 5.55
C ILE A 32 -3.28 9.15 4.57
N ARG A 33 -2.26 8.35 4.88
CA ARG A 33 -1.10 8.13 3.98
C ARG A 33 -1.51 7.53 2.63
N LEU A 34 -2.46 6.60 2.62
CA LEU A 34 -3.02 6.03 1.40
C LEU A 34 -3.69 7.09 0.53
N LEU A 35 -4.52 7.94 1.14
CA LEU A 35 -5.25 9.00 0.42
C LEU A 35 -4.32 10.11 -0.08
N ASP A 36 -3.21 10.36 0.62
CA ASP A 36 -2.21 11.38 0.25
C ASP A 36 -1.19 10.86 -0.77
N SER A 37 -1.07 9.53 -0.93
CA SER A 37 -0.05 8.93 -1.78
C SER A 37 -0.35 9.11 -3.27
N ASP A 38 0.69 9.47 -4.03
CA ASP A 38 0.64 9.59 -5.50
C ASP A 38 0.50 8.23 -6.21
N ASN A 39 0.72 7.12 -5.49
CA ASN A 39 0.65 5.76 -6.03
C ASN A 39 -0.80 5.23 -6.11
N VAL A 40 -1.65 5.91 -6.89
CA VAL A 40 -3.08 5.61 -7.05
C VAL A 40 -3.35 4.18 -7.54
N SER A 41 -2.48 3.64 -8.40
CA SER A 41 -2.59 2.26 -8.90
C SER A 41 -2.47 1.21 -7.78
N LEU A 42 -1.75 1.53 -6.70
CA LEU A 42 -1.51 0.62 -5.58
C LEU A 42 -2.59 0.70 -4.50
N MET A 43 -3.32 1.83 -4.40
CA MET A 43 -4.42 1.97 -3.44
C MET A 43 -5.48 0.87 -3.58
N GLY A 44 -5.76 0.40 -4.80
CA GLY A 44 -6.73 -0.68 -5.06
C GLY A 44 -6.34 -2.06 -4.52
N LEU A 45 -5.12 -2.21 -4.00
CA LEU A 45 -4.63 -3.43 -3.37
C LEU A 45 -4.95 -3.51 -1.87
N VAL A 46 -5.37 -2.39 -1.27
CA VAL A 46 -5.78 -2.31 0.14
C VAL A 46 -7.30 -2.49 0.21
N ALA A 47 -7.76 -3.55 0.88
CA ALA A 47 -9.18 -3.89 1.05
C ALA A 47 -9.58 -3.97 2.53
#